data_AF-F4RTQ0-F1
#
_entry.id   AF-F4RTQ0-F1
#
_cell.length_a   1.000
_cell.length_b   1.000
_cell.length_c   1.000
_cell.angle_alpha   90.00
_cell.angle_beta   90.00
_cell.angle_gamma   90.00
#
_symmetry.space_group_name_H-M   'P 1'
#
loop_
_entity.id
_entity.type
_entity.pdbx_description
1 polymer ?
#
loop_
_entity_poly.entity_id
_entity_poly.type
_entity_poly.pdbx_seq_one_letter_code
_entity_poly.pdbx_strand_id
1 'polypeptide(L)'
;MPSTSRRPTNMKPPALTASGKSSQESKADIISVSGQITSPSGMPKFSAGPGMPPTNSPTSDPKKVHLKSSTEATSNPNYTPLSQHPLYPKVQSLHVSLHPFLYHDWESNGAYNLTSLKYYNILLHFNPSTKARPNKNKKILIDMFKSDLLPQLAPFCTSPTAAPTSYAMDTDDDQDTDTDFDPLDRRTTIAMLCDAIRSKNSRVNISSVALKDEVLALYKHFVNPFLQGLQKSSYTSKPNVVSSKRLEKLTSHQIRHALQAHHPEVFVNCPVLKVSHYKALYRKFVIEDKKLDTEEELVEGYHYWIIADLVQDVE
;
A
#
# COMPACT_ATOMS: atom_id res chain seq x y z
N MET A 1 2.11 -56.15 35.75
CA MET A 1 3.07 -56.43 34.65
C MET A 1 2.79 -55.48 33.50
N PRO A 2 3.66 -54.49 33.20
CA PRO A 2 3.43 -53.56 32.11
C PRO A 2 4.07 -54.07 30.81
N SER A 3 3.26 -54.17 29.77
CA SER A 3 3.65 -54.60 28.42
C SER A 3 4.26 -53.43 27.65
N THR A 4 5.47 -53.63 27.14
CA THR A 4 6.25 -52.64 26.40
C THR A 4 5.95 -52.75 24.89
N SER A 5 5.29 -51.74 24.33
CA SER A 5 5.07 -51.62 22.88
C SER A 5 6.20 -50.81 22.25
N ARG A 6 7.13 -51.49 21.58
CA ARG A 6 8.19 -50.88 20.77
C ARG A 6 7.63 -50.51 19.39
N ARG A 7 7.77 -49.24 19.00
CA ARG A 7 7.48 -48.74 17.66
C ARG A 7 8.81 -48.55 16.91
N PRO A 8 9.05 -49.17 15.75
CA PRO A 8 10.28 -48.97 15.00
C PRO A 8 10.26 -47.68 14.17
N THR A 9 11.40 -47.00 14.20
CA THR A 9 11.83 -45.88 13.37
C THR A 9 12.44 -46.39 12.06
N ASN A 10 12.01 -45.86 10.91
CA ASN A 10 12.87 -45.53 9.75
C ASN A 10 12.03 -45.19 8.53
N MET A 11 11.91 -43.91 8.19
CA MET A 11 11.53 -43.46 6.86
C MET A 11 12.65 -42.53 6.37
N LYS A 12 13.38 -43.03 5.38
CA LYS A 12 14.51 -42.40 4.69
C LYS A 12 13.96 -41.37 3.69
N PRO A 13 14.38 -40.09 3.70
CA PRO A 13 13.97 -39.15 2.67
C PRO A 13 14.74 -39.40 1.36
N PRO A 14 14.09 -39.34 0.18
CA PRO A 14 14.76 -39.47 -1.11
C PRO A 14 15.54 -38.19 -1.48
N ALA A 15 16.68 -38.40 -2.13
CA ALA A 15 17.64 -37.40 -2.55
C ALA A 15 17.20 -36.64 -3.81
N LEU A 16 17.58 -35.37 -3.84
CA LEU A 16 17.44 -34.42 -4.96
C LEU A 16 18.37 -34.78 -6.12
N THR A 17 17.89 -34.67 -7.35
CA THR A 17 18.71 -34.45 -8.54
C THR A 17 18.19 -33.23 -9.30
N ALA A 18 18.85 -32.09 -9.11
CA ALA A 18 18.70 -30.91 -9.95
C ALA A 18 19.89 -30.89 -10.93
N SER A 19 19.61 -31.21 -12.20
CA SER A 19 20.53 -31.03 -13.31
C SER A 19 19.92 -30.00 -14.26
N GLY A 20 20.57 -28.86 -14.40
CA GLY A 20 20.10 -27.75 -15.22
C GLY A 20 21.27 -26.85 -15.62
N LYS A 21 22.05 -27.32 -16.60
CA LYS A 21 22.96 -26.49 -17.41
C LYS A 21 22.11 -25.61 -18.32
N SER A 22 22.35 -24.31 -18.33
CA SER A 22 22.12 -23.48 -19.52
C SER A 22 23.06 -22.28 -19.48
N SER A 23 24.07 -22.36 -20.33
CA SER A 23 24.88 -21.22 -20.77
C SER A 23 24.07 -20.42 -21.77
N GLN A 24 23.95 -19.10 -21.59
CA GLN A 24 23.87 -18.23 -22.76
C GLN A 24 24.47 -16.86 -22.47
N GLU A 25 25.64 -16.70 -23.07
CA GLU A 25 26.42 -15.52 -23.30
C GLU A 25 25.64 -14.57 -24.23
N SER A 26 25.38 -13.35 -23.78
CA SER A 26 24.87 -12.28 -24.66
C SER A 26 25.71 -11.02 -24.48
N LYS A 27 26.32 -10.67 -25.62
CA LYS A 27 27.04 -9.44 -25.95
C LYS A 27 26.29 -8.19 -25.48
N ALA A 28 27.00 -7.29 -24.81
CA ALA A 28 26.54 -5.93 -24.56
C ALA A 28 26.99 -5.02 -25.72
N ASP A 29 26.03 -4.45 -26.44
CA ASP A 29 26.26 -3.35 -27.37
C ASP A 29 26.53 -2.05 -26.59
N ILE A 30 27.69 -1.45 -26.85
CA ILE A 30 28.13 -0.18 -26.29
C ILE A 30 27.49 0.93 -27.14
N ILE A 31 26.40 1.52 -26.66
CA ILE A 31 25.84 2.75 -27.23
C ILE A 31 26.62 3.93 -26.63
N SER A 32 27.51 4.50 -27.43
CA SER A 32 28.21 5.74 -27.12
C SER A 32 27.27 6.92 -27.38
N VAL A 33 26.73 7.53 -26.31
CA VAL A 33 25.95 8.77 -26.39
C VAL A 33 26.85 9.93 -26.00
N SER A 34 27.31 10.68 -27.01
CA SER A 34 27.95 11.99 -26.83
C SER A 34 26.86 13.05 -26.72
N GLY A 35 26.60 13.53 -25.49
CA GLY A 35 25.68 14.61 -25.22
C GLY A 35 26.43 15.92 -24.94
N GLN A 36 26.31 16.89 -25.84
CA GLN A 36 26.70 18.28 -25.59
C GLN A 36 25.77 18.90 -24.54
N ILE A 37 26.35 19.43 -23.46
CA ILE A 37 25.63 20.13 -22.40
C ILE A 37 25.64 21.63 -22.75
N THR A 38 24.52 22.17 -23.22
CA THR A 38 24.30 23.62 -23.32
C THR A 38 23.48 24.10 -22.13
N SER A 39 24.08 24.96 -21.31
CA SER A 39 23.45 25.60 -20.14
C SER A 39 22.47 26.70 -20.57
N PRO A 40 21.24 26.75 -20.02
CA PRO A 40 20.39 27.93 -20.16
C PRO A 40 20.67 28.93 -19.02
N SER A 41 21.15 30.12 -19.39
CA SER A 41 21.21 31.30 -18.54
C SER A 41 19.83 31.95 -18.46
N GLY A 42 19.25 32.06 -17.26
CA GLY A 42 17.99 32.75 -17.06
C GLY A 42 17.64 32.92 -15.59
N MET A 43 18.11 34.01 -14.98
CA MET A 43 17.65 34.45 -13.66
C MET A 43 16.29 35.16 -13.80
N PRO A 44 15.26 34.79 -13.02
CA PRO A 44 14.13 35.69 -12.78
C PRO A 44 14.45 36.63 -11.60
N LYS A 45 14.26 37.92 -11.85
CA LYS A 45 14.37 39.02 -10.88
C LYS A 45 13.28 38.91 -9.80
N PHE A 46 13.69 39.02 -8.54
CA PHE A 46 12.81 39.31 -7.41
C PHE A 46 12.41 40.79 -7.43
N SER A 47 11.10 41.07 -7.35
CA SER A 47 10.57 42.39 -6.99
C SER A 47 9.87 42.30 -5.64
N ALA A 48 10.32 43.12 -4.69
CA ALA A 48 9.81 43.21 -3.33
C ALA A 48 8.82 44.37 -3.17
N GLY A 49 7.65 44.06 -2.57
CA GLY A 49 6.77 44.91 -1.74
C GLY A 49 6.06 46.12 -2.37
N PRO A 50 5.24 46.88 -1.60
CA PRO A 50 4.43 46.54 -0.40
C PRO A 50 2.98 47.13 -0.46
N GLY A 51 2.09 46.75 0.48
CA GLY A 51 0.92 47.61 0.83
C GLY A 51 -0.41 46.91 1.20
N MET A 52 -0.73 46.86 2.50
CA MET A 52 -2.11 47.02 3.04
C MET A 52 -2.45 48.54 3.12
N PRO A 53 -3.64 49.05 3.54
CA PRO A 53 -4.93 48.48 4.04
C PRO A 53 -6.15 49.20 3.38
N PRO A 54 -7.37 49.42 3.97
CA PRO A 54 -8.16 48.77 5.05
C PRO A 54 -9.63 48.40 4.66
N THR A 55 -10.30 47.73 5.62
CA THR A 55 -11.74 47.57 5.93
C THR A 55 -12.83 48.25 5.08
N ASN A 56 -13.90 47.49 4.78
CA ASN A 56 -15.30 47.94 4.95
C ASN A 56 -16.28 46.76 5.01
N SER A 57 -17.13 46.78 6.05
CA SER A 57 -18.30 45.93 6.26
C SER A 57 -19.46 46.38 5.36
N PRO A 58 -20.42 45.50 5.04
CA PRO A 58 -21.78 45.85 5.45
C PRO A 58 -22.63 44.67 5.96
N THR A 59 -23.35 45.01 7.01
CA THR A 59 -24.57 44.42 7.55
C THR A 59 -25.63 44.17 6.48
N SER A 60 -26.22 42.98 6.46
CA SER A 60 -27.56 42.77 5.89
C SER A 60 -28.31 41.64 6.60
N ASP A 61 -29.55 41.97 6.93
CA ASP A 61 -30.56 41.29 7.75
C ASP A 61 -30.97 39.85 7.34
N PRO A 62 -31.58 39.10 8.29
CA PRO A 62 -32.03 37.73 8.08
C PRO A 62 -33.37 37.67 7.33
N LYS A 63 -33.36 37.21 6.07
CA LYS A 63 -34.58 36.78 5.38
C LYS A 63 -35.00 35.38 5.85
N LYS A 64 -36.09 35.35 6.63
CA LYS A 64 -36.99 34.21 6.85
C LYS A 64 -37.30 33.49 5.54
N VAL A 65 -36.80 32.26 5.36
CA VAL A 65 -37.27 31.36 4.30
C VAL A 65 -38.28 30.39 4.92
N HIS A 66 -39.50 30.49 4.42
CA HIS A 66 -40.64 29.69 4.83
C HIS A 66 -40.47 28.25 4.31
N LEU A 67 -40.27 27.30 5.21
CA LEU A 67 -40.34 25.87 4.91
C LEU A 67 -41.78 25.53 4.49
N LYS A 68 -42.00 25.20 3.22
CA LYS A 68 -43.25 24.59 2.75
C LYS A 68 -42.97 23.13 2.46
N SER A 69 -43.28 22.28 3.43
CA SER A 69 -43.43 20.84 3.25
C SER A 69 -44.56 20.59 2.24
N SER A 70 -44.20 20.18 1.02
CA SER A 70 -45.16 19.69 0.03
C SER A 70 -44.95 18.18 -0.08
N THR A 71 -45.71 17.46 0.75
CA THR A 71 -45.91 16.02 0.65
C THR A 71 -46.93 15.75 -0.46
N GLU A 72 -46.45 15.62 -1.70
CA GLU A 72 -47.25 15.05 -2.79
C GLU A 72 -46.93 13.56 -2.90
N ALA A 73 -47.68 12.77 -2.14
CA ALA A 73 -47.72 11.33 -2.28
C ALA A 73 -48.48 10.97 -3.57
N THR A 74 -47.74 10.62 -4.62
CA THR A 74 -48.31 9.94 -5.79
C THR A 74 -48.60 8.50 -5.38
N SER A 75 -49.85 8.24 -4.98
CA SER A 75 -50.32 6.93 -4.53
C SER A 75 -50.46 5.98 -5.73
N ASN A 76 -49.46 5.13 -5.94
CA ASN A 76 -49.61 3.95 -6.79
C ASN A 76 -50.59 2.96 -6.11
N PRO A 77 -51.68 2.54 -6.77
CA PRO A 77 -52.78 1.78 -6.14
C PRO A 77 -52.47 0.31 -5.82
N ASN A 78 -51.22 -0.16 -5.99
CA ASN A 78 -50.82 -1.56 -5.77
C ASN A 78 -49.67 -1.71 -4.76
N TYR A 79 -49.47 -0.76 -3.85
CA TYR A 79 -48.44 -0.91 -2.82
C TYR A 79 -49.01 -1.63 -1.60
N THR A 80 -48.94 -2.96 -1.59
CA THR A 80 -49.13 -3.72 -0.35
C THR A 80 -47.99 -3.36 0.59
N PRO A 81 -48.25 -2.84 1.81
CA PRO A 81 -47.20 -2.51 2.76
C PRO A 81 -46.31 -3.74 3.02
N LEU A 82 -44.98 -3.60 2.92
CA LEU A 82 -44.04 -4.71 3.15
C LEU A 82 -44.25 -5.40 4.50
N SER A 83 -44.74 -4.65 5.50
CA SER A 83 -45.08 -5.15 6.83
C SER A 83 -46.20 -6.20 6.85
N GLN A 84 -47.04 -6.24 5.81
CA GLN A 84 -48.14 -7.20 5.68
C GLN A 84 -47.74 -8.48 4.93
N HIS A 85 -46.52 -8.55 4.38
CA HIS A 85 -46.08 -9.71 3.63
C HIS A 85 -45.78 -10.90 4.57
N PRO A 86 -46.20 -12.15 4.25
CA PRO A 86 -46.08 -13.30 5.14
C PRO A 86 -44.62 -13.66 5.52
N LEU A 87 -43.66 -13.24 4.70
CA LEU A 87 -42.23 -13.44 4.97
C LEU A 87 -41.58 -12.30 5.76
N TYR A 88 -42.27 -11.19 6.02
CA TYR A 88 -41.70 -10.03 6.71
C TYR A 88 -41.14 -10.37 8.11
N PRO A 89 -41.83 -11.16 8.96
CA PRO A 89 -41.26 -11.56 10.26
C PRO A 89 -40.00 -12.41 10.13
N LYS A 90 -39.91 -13.22 9.08
CA LYS A 90 -38.72 -14.06 8.80
C LYS A 90 -37.55 -13.23 8.29
N VAL A 91 -37.80 -12.17 7.51
CA VAL A 91 -36.76 -11.24 7.07
C VAL A 91 -36.21 -10.46 8.27
N GLN A 92 -37.06 -10.02 9.20
CA GLN A 92 -36.65 -9.30 10.41
C GLN A 92 -35.84 -10.17 11.38
N SER A 93 -36.17 -11.46 11.51
CA SER A 93 -35.42 -12.40 12.35
C SER A 93 -34.17 -12.98 11.67
N LEU A 94 -33.83 -12.53 10.47
CA LEU A 94 -32.68 -13.02 9.72
C LEU A 94 -31.37 -12.59 10.41
N HIS A 95 -30.46 -13.55 10.57
CA HIS A 95 -29.15 -13.28 11.15
C HIS A 95 -28.33 -12.31 10.29
N VAL A 96 -27.59 -11.39 10.93
CA VAL A 96 -26.83 -10.31 10.26
C VAL A 96 -25.89 -10.84 9.17
N SER A 97 -25.27 -12.00 9.39
CA SER A 97 -24.36 -12.63 8.41
C SER A 97 -25.04 -13.10 7.10
N LEU A 98 -26.38 -13.12 7.06
CA LEU A 98 -27.21 -13.51 5.92
C LEU A 98 -27.93 -12.32 5.28
N HIS A 99 -27.87 -11.12 5.88
CA HIS A 99 -28.40 -9.90 5.27
C HIS A 99 -27.86 -9.59 3.87
N PRO A 100 -26.60 -9.96 3.52
CA PRO A 100 -26.10 -9.76 2.17
C PRO A 100 -26.95 -10.37 1.05
N PHE A 101 -27.77 -11.39 1.33
CA PHE A 101 -28.69 -11.97 0.33
C PHE A 101 -29.87 -11.06 -0.05
N LEU A 102 -30.09 -9.96 0.67
CA LEU A 102 -31.14 -8.96 0.40
C LEU A 102 -30.61 -7.74 -0.37
N TYR A 103 -29.30 -7.65 -0.60
CA TYR A 103 -28.71 -6.60 -1.42
C TYR A 103 -28.72 -6.97 -2.88
N HIS A 104 -28.91 -6.01 -3.78
CA HIS A 104 -28.95 -6.28 -5.22
C HIS A 104 -27.62 -6.83 -5.77
N ASP A 105 -26.48 -6.45 -5.18
CA ASP A 105 -25.13 -6.77 -5.65
C ASP A 105 -24.54 -8.06 -5.04
N TRP A 106 -25.37 -8.88 -4.38
CA TRP A 106 -24.92 -10.05 -3.61
C TRP A 106 -24.09 -11.06 -4.41
N GLU A 107 -24.34 -11.18 -5.71
CA GLU A 107 -23.63 -12.10 -6.59
C GLU A 107 -22.28 -11.57 -7.08
N SER A 108 -22.17 -10.24 -7.27
CA SER A 108 -20.98 -9.59 -7.82
C SER A 108 -19.98 -9.16 -6.76
N ASN A 109 -20.46 -8.90 -5.54
CA ASN A 109 -19.64 -8.37 -4.47
C ASN A 109 -18.95 -9.48 -3.66
N GLY A 110 -17.66 -9.67 -3.94
CA GLY A 110 -16.82 -10.65 -3.25
C GLY A 110 -16.63 -10.37 -1.75
N ALA A 111 -16.94 -9.17 -1.25
CA ALA A 111 -16.75 -8.80 0.15
C ALA A 111 -17.67 -9.59 1.10
N TYR A 112 -18.83 -10.05 0.61
CA TYR A 112 -19.83 -10.74 1.45
C TYR A 112 -19.43 -12.17 1.84
N ASN A 113 -18.40 -12.75 1.22
CA ASN A 113 -17.88 -14.09 1.53
C ASN A 113 -19.01 -15.14 1.66
N LEU A 114 -19.81 -15.29 0.61
CA LEU A 114 -20.96 -16.19 0.57
C LEU A 114 -20.52 -17.65 0.41
N THR A 115 -20.39 -18.35 1.54
CA THR A 115 -20.00 -19.77 1.60
C THR A 115 -21.21 -20.67 1.34
N SER A 116 -20.97 -21.94 0.96
CA SER A 116 -22.04 -22.94 0.75
C SER A 116 -22.95 -23.08 1.98
N LEU A 117 -22.37 -22.96 3.18
CA LEU A 117 -23.12 -23.00 4.43
C LEU A 117 -24.08 -21.81 4.58
N LYS A 118 -23.69 -20.61 4.15
CA LYS A 118 -24.57 -19.43 4.16
C LYS A 118 -25.76 -19.61 3.21
N TYR A 119 -25.55 -20.18 2.02
CA TYR A 119 -26.64 -20.54 1.10
C TYR A 119 -27.59 -21.60 1.69
N TYR A 120 -27.05 -22.59 2.39
CA TYR A 120 -27.88 -23.57 3.08
C TYR A 120 -28.71 -22.92 4.21
N ASN A 121 -28.09 -22.06 5.03
CA ASN A 121 -28.75 -21.42 6.16
C ASN A 121 -29.87 -20.47 5.71
N ILE A 122 -29.67 -19.69 4.64
CA ILE A 122 -30.74 -18.82 4.11
C ILE A 122 -31.91 -19.65 3.56
N LEU A 123 -31.63 -20.75 2.85
CA LEU A 123 -32.67 -21.66 2.35
C LEU A 123 -33.45 -22.32 3.49
N LEU A 124 -32.75 -22.78 4.54
CA LEU A 124 -33.35 -23.41 5.71
C LEU A 124 -34.22 -22.43 6.52
N HIS A 125 -33.76 -21.18 6.66
CA HIS A 125 -34.47 -20.13 7.41
C HIS A 125 -35.83 -19.81 6.80
N PHE A 126 -35.90 -19.68 5.48
CA PHE A 126 -37.14 -19.36 4.80
C PHE A 126 -38.01 -20.60 4.52
N ASN A 127 -37.39 -21.73 4.18
CA ASN A 127 -38.05 -23.01 3.92
C ASN A 127 -37.44 -24.14 4.78
N PRO A 128 -37.99 -24.41 5.99
CA PRO A 128 -37.47 -25.46 6.86
C PRO A 128 -37.64 -26.88 6.28
N SER A 129 -38.52 -27.06 5.29
CA SER A 129 -38.74 -28.32 4.59
C SER A 129 -37.84 -28.50 3.36
N THR A 130 -36.79 -27.69 3.22
CA THR A 130 -35.86 -27.77 2.10
C THR A 130 -35.14 -29.11 2.02
N LYS A 131 -35.01 -29.66 0.80
CA LYS A 131 -34.19 -30.87 0.51
C LYS A 131 -32.71 -30.54 0.34
N ALA A 132 -32.31 -29.29 0.55
CA ALA A 132 -30.91 -28.88 0.53
C ALA A 132 -30.15 -29.59 1.66
N ARG A 133 -28.88 -29.95 1.42
CA ARG A 133 -27.98 -30.45 2.46
C ARG A 133 -26.73 -29.56 2.49
N PRO A 134 -26.11 -29.33 3.67
CA PRO A 134 -24.91 -28.51 3.78
C PRO A 134 -23.75 -28.96 2.87
N ASN A 135 -23.64 -30.26 2.63
CA ASN A 135 -22.59 -30.87 1.79
C ASN A 135 -22.91 -30.90 0.29
N LYS A 136 -24.02 -30.31 -0.17
CA LYS A 136 -24.28 -30.22 -1.62
C LYS A 136 -23.33 -29.24 -2.29
N ASN A 137 -23.09 -29.47 -3.58
CA ASN A 137 -22.30 -28.55 -4.41
C ASN A 137 -22.92 -27.14 -4.36
N LYS A 138 -22.06 -26.11 -4.17
CA LYS A 138 -22.45 -24.71 -4.05
C LYS A 138 -23.35 -24.25 -5.21
N LYS A 139 -23.08 -24.72 -6.43
CA LYS A 139 -23.89 -24.38 -7.62
C LYS A 139 -25.36 -24.75 -7.45
N ILE A 140 -25.64 -25.96 -6.97
CA ILE A 140 -27.02 -26.44 -6.74
C ILE A 140 -27.73 -25.58 -5.68
N LEU A 141 -27.01 -25.15 -4.65
CA LEU A 141 -27.58 -24.29 -3.61
C LEU A 141 -27.87 -22.87 -4.13
N ILE A 142 -27.02 -22.33 -5.00
CA ILE A 142 -27.26 -21.06 -5.69
C ILE A 142 -28.49 -21.19 -6.59
N ASP A 143 -28.59 -22.26 -7.36
CA ASP A 143 -29.72 -22.48 -8.28
C ASP A 143 -31.04 -22.57 -7.52
N MET A 144 -31.09 -23.36 -6.44
CA MET A 144 -32.27 -23.43 -5.55
C MET A 144 -32.61 -22.08 -4.91
N PHE A 145 -31.59 -21.29 -4.53
CA PHE A 145 -31.81 -19.94 -4.01
C PHE A 145 -32.44 -19.03 -5.07
N LYS A 146 -31.90 -19.03 -6.29
CA LYS A 146 -32.39 -18.20 -7.40
C LYS A 146 -33.78 -18.62 -7.90
N SER A 147 -34.08 -19.92 -7.96
CA SER A 147 -35.35 -20.41 -8.48
C SER A 147 -36.49 -20.29 -7.46
N ASP A 148 -36.24 -20.68 -6.21
CA ASP A 148 -37.33 -20.91 -5.26
C ASP A 148 -37.50 -19.72 -4.30
N LEU A 149 -36.38 -19.15 -3.83
CA LEU A 149 -36.38 -18.18 -2.74
C LEU A 149 -36.29 -16.73 -3.23
N LEU A 150 -35.46 -16.46 -4.24
CA LEU A 150 -35.26 -15.11 -4.77
C LEU A 150 -36.56 -14.43 -5.25
N PRO A 151 -37.49 -15.12 -5.96
CA PRO A 151 -38.76 -14.49 -6.36
C PRO A 151 -39.63 -14.07 -5.17
N GLN A 152 -39.55 -14.80 -4.05
CA GLN A 152 -40.29 -14.50 -2.83
C GLN A 152 -39.64 -13.39 -2.00
N LEU A 153 -38.32 -13.24 -2.12
CA LEU A 153 -37.54 -12.18 -1.46
C LEU A 153 -37.46 -10.89 -2.26
N ALA A 154 -37.79 -10.92 -3.56
CA ALA A 154 -37.75 -9.75 -4.45
C ALA A 154 -38.40 -8.48 -3.87
N PRO A 155 -39.55 -8.53 -3.16
CA PRO A 155 -40.13 -7.33 -2.53
C PRO A 155 -39.29 -6.72 -1.40
N PHE A 156 -38.40 -7.50 -0.79
CA PHE A 156 -37.52 -7.07 0.31
C PHE A 156 -36.10 -6.77 -0.16
N CYS A 157 -35.75 -7.16 -1.37
CA CYS A 157 -34.46 -6.80 -1.96
C CYS A 157 -34.42 -5.29 -2.12
N THR A 158 -33.35 -4.67 -1.63
CA THR A 158 -33.09 -3.25 -1.90
C THR A 158 -33.07 -3.04 -3.41
N SER A 159 -34.01 -2.22 -3.91
CA SER A 159 -34.01 -1.88 -5.33
C SER A 159 -32.66 -1.26 -5.68
N PRO A 160 -32.11 -1.54 -6.87
CA PRO A 160 -30.92 -0.83 -7.32
C PRO A 160 -31.29 0.65 -7.31
N THR A 161 -30.68 1.40 -6.39
CA THR A 161 -30.79 2.85 -6.36
C THR A 161 -30.45 3.30 -7.76
N ALA A 162 -31.44 3.78 -8.50
CA ALA A 162 -31.21 4.35 -9.82
C ALA A 162 -30.05 5.34 -9.65
N ALA A 163 -28.99 5.15 -10.44
CA ALA A 163 -27.85 6.06 -10.44
C ALA A 163 -28.41 7.48 -10.44
N PRO A 164 -27.97 8.36 -9.50
CA PRO A 164 -28.54 9.69 -9.42
C PRO A 164 -28.36 10.35 -10.77
N THR A 165 -29.49 10.57 -11.44
CA THR A 165 -29.54 11.32 -12.68
C THR A 165 -28.90 12.66 -12.37
N SER A 166 -27.92 13.00 -13.18
CA SER A 166 -27.16 14.25 -13.21
C SER A 166 -27.99 15.47 -12.82
N TYR A 167 -28.01 15.78 -11.53
CA TYR A 167 -28.13 17.17 -11.09
C TYR A 167 -26.70 17.65 -11.10
N ALA A 168 -26.37 18.43 -12.14
CA ALA A 168 -25.22 19.31 -12.13
C ALA A 168 -25.41 20.28 -10.96
N MET A 169 -25.04 19.83 -9.76
CA MET A 169 -24.74 20.71 -8.65
C MET A 169 -23.36 21.25 -8.96
N ASP A 170 -23.35 22.52 -9.32
CA ASP A 170 -22.17 23.36 -9.37
C ASP A 170 -21.68 23.50 -7.92
N THR A 171 -21.01 22.47 -7.42
CA THR A 171 -20.23 22.54 -6.19
C THR A 171 -18.80 22.84 -6.60
N ASP A 172 -18.51 24.14 -6.69
CA ASP A 172 -17.22 24.70 -6.25
C ASP A 172 -17.08 24.49 -4.73
N ASP A 173 -17.17 23.23 -4.29
CA ASP A 173 -16.78 22.82 -2.95
C ASP A 173 -15.61 21.87 -3.11
N ASP A 174 -14.56 22.19 -2.38
CA ASP A 174 -13.38 21.41 -2.10
C ASP A 174 -13.76 20.02 -1.51
N GLN A 175 -14.38 19.14 -2.30
CA GLN A 175 -14.65 17.77 -1.93
C GLN A 175 -13.35 16.99 -1.96
N ASP A 176 -12.73 16.97 -0.79
CA ASP A 176 -12.25 15.77 -0.13
C ASP A 176 -12.65 14.51 -0.91
N THR A 177 -11.65 13.96 -1.58
CA THR A 177 -11.64 12.58 -2.05
C THR A 177 -11.77 11.67 -0.82
N ASP A 178 -12.96 11.53 -0.28
CA ASP A 178 -13.38 10.53 0.72
C ASP A 178 -13.50 9.14 0.05
N THR A 179 -12.51 8.82 -0.77
CA THR A 179 -12.08 7.43 -0.86
C THR A 179 -11.21 7.28 0.37
N ASP A 180 -11.59 6.39 1.29
CA ASP A 180 -10.87 6.02 2.52
C ASP A 180 -9.41 5.63 2.16
N PHE A 181 -8.58 6.64 1.91
CA PHE A 181 -7.25 6.50 1.34
C PHE A 181 -6.31 6.30 2.50
N ASP A 182 -6.13 5.03 2.85
CA ASP A 182 -5.12 4.65 3.81
C ASP A 182 -3.76 4.52 3.08
N PRO A 183 -2.81 5.46 3.29
CA PRO A 183 -1.50 5.40 2.66
C PRO A 183 -0.70 4.15 3.09
N LEU A 184 -1.08 3.51 4.21
CA LEU A 184 -0.46 2.30 4.73
C LEU A 184 -1.12 1.01 4.23
N ASP A 185 -2.26 1.08 3.54
CA ASP A 185 -2.92 -0.11 3.02
C ASP A 185 -2.01 -0.84 2.01
N ARG A 186 -2.10 -2.17 2.02
CA ARG A 186 -1.47 -3.05 1.03
C ARG A 186 -1.97 -2.77 -0.38
N ARG A 187 -3.22 -2.29 -0.53
CA ARG A 187 -3.81 -1.93 -1.82
C ARG A 187 -3.29 -0.61 -2.37
N THR A 188 -2.77 0.27 -1.51
CA THR A 188 -2.22 1.55 -1.92
C THR A 188 -0.98 1.35 -2.78
N THR A 189 -1.03 1.86 -4.00
CA THR A 189 0.06 1.75 -4.98
C THR A 189 0.97 2.99 -4.93
N ILE A 190 2.17 2.86 -5.51
CA ILE A 190 3.12 3.98 -5.62
C ILE A 190 2.51 5.14 -6.42
N ALA A 191 1.77 4.84 -7.49
CA ALA A 191 1.09 5.84 -8.31
C ALA A 191 0.09 6.67 -7.50
N MET A 192 -0.76 6.01 -6.69
CA MET A 192 -1.72 6.71 -5.83
C MET A 192 -1.03 7.63 -4.82
N LEU A 193 0.09 7.20 -4.22
CA LEU A 193 0.88 8.05 -3.32
C LEU A 193 1.50 9.23 -4.06
N CYS A 194 2.06 9.02 -5.26
CA CYS A 194 2.60 10.08 -6.08
C CYS A 194 1.54 11.12 -6.45
N ASP A 195 0.35 10.67 -6.83
CA ASP A 195 -0.77 11.55 -7.19
C ASP A 195 -1.22 12.37 -5.97
N ALA A 196 -1.34 11.73 -4.80
CA ALA A 196 -1.69 12.41 -3.56
C ALA A 196 -0.61 13.41 -3.09
N ILE A 197 0.68 13.14 -3.34
CA ILE A 197 1.74 14.11 -3.06
C ILE A 197 1.67 15.29 -4.05
N ARG A 198 1.49 15.00 -5.34
CA ARG A 198 1.44 16.02 -6.40
C ARG A 198 0.21 16.92 -6.29
N SER A 199 -0.90 16.41 -5.76
CA SER A 199 -2.10 17.21 -5.51
C SER A 199 -1.87 18.28 -4.42
N LYS A 200 -1.06 17.97 -3.40
CA LYS A 200 -0.65 18.95 -2.37
C LYS A 200 0.55 19.79 -2.80
N ASN A 201 1.51 19.22 -3.52
CA ASN A 201 2.70 19.92 -4.00
C ASN A 201 3.16 19.41 -5.37
N SER A 202 2.76 20.12 -6.42
CA SER A 202 3.06 19.77 -7.82
C SER A 202 4.53 19.91 -8.20
N ARG A 203 5.36 20.57 -7.37
CA ARG A 203 6.79 20.79 -7.66
C ARG A 203 7.68 19.63 -7.23
N VAL A 204 7.15 18.65 -6.50
CA VAL A 204 7.92 17.50 -6.01
C VAL A 204 8.24 16.56 -7.17
N ASN A 205 9.52 16.40 -7.48
CA ASN A 205 9.99 15.42 -8.45
C ASN A 205 10.22 14.07 -7.74
N ILE A 206 9.37 13.09 -8.04
CA ILE A 206 9.45 11.74 -7.49
C ILE A 206 10.07 10.84 -8.57
N SER A 207 11.19 10.19 -8.24
CA SER A 207 11.87 9.25 -9.14
C SER A 207 10.96 8.07 -9.47
N SER A 208 10.94 7.65 -10.74
CA SER A 208 10.18 6.46 -11.18
C SER A 208 10.71 5.15 -10.60
N VAL A 209 11.94 5.16 -10.07
CA VAL A 209 12.61 3.99 -9.47
C VAL A 209 12.43 3.97 -7.94
N ALA A 210 11.76 4.97 -7.36
CA ALA A 210 11.57 5.07 -5.91
C ALA A 210 10.75 3.88 -5.38
N LEU A 211 11.17 3.37 -4.22
CA LEU A 211 10.44 2.30 -3.53
C LEU A 211 9.21 2.88 -2.84
N LYS A 212 8.15 2.05 -2.68
CA LYS A 212 6.89 2.46 -2.01
C LYS A 212 7.16 3.19 -0.69
N ASP A 213 8.05 2.66 0.12
CA ASP A 213 8.34 3.22 1.44
C ASP A 213 9.07 4.57 1.40
N GLU A 214 9.87 4.84 0.36
CA GLU A 214 10.52 6.14 0.16
C GLU A 214 9.49 7.19 -0.25
N VAL A 215 8.57 6.82 -1.13
CA VAL A 215 7.44 7.67 -1.54
C VAL A 215 6.51 7.92 -0.36
N LEU A 216 6.32 6.94 0.50
CA LEU A 216 5.53 7.08 1.71
C LEU A 216 6.19 8.03 2.73
N ALA A 217 7.53 8.07 2.79
CA ALA A 217 8.25 9.06 3.60
C ALA A 217 8.05 10.48 3.05
N LEU A 218 8.03 10.65 1.72
CA LEU A 218 7.66 11.92 1.08
C LEU A 218 6.21 12.30 1.37
N TYR A 219 5.30 11.33 1.32
CA TYR A 219 3.88 11.53 1.68
C TYR A 219 3.75 12.03 3.12
N LYS A 220 4.48 11.43 4.07
CA LYS A 220 4.53 11.91 5.45
C LYS A 220 5.02 13.36 5.53
N HIS A 221 6.04 13.73 4.77
CA HIS A 221 6.59 15.08 4.82
C HIS A 221 5.64 16.15 4.23
N PHE A 222 5.01 15.87 3.08
CA PHE A 222 4.23 16.86 2.32
C PHE A 222 2.72 16.81 2.54
N VAL A 223 2.16 15.66 2.92
CA VAL A 223 0.70 15.45 3.03
C VAL A 223 0.27 15.25 4.47
N ASN A 224 0.90 14.32 5.20
CA ASN A 224 0.51 14.02 6.59
C ASN A 224 1.71 13.80 7.52
N PRO A 225 2.20 14.87 8.19
CA PRO A 225 3.33 14.79 9.13
C PRO A 225 3.09 13.87 10.33
N PHE A 226 1.83 13.63 10.68
CA PHE A 226 1.43 12.82 11.84
C PHE A 226 1.34 11.33 11.52
N LEU A 227 1.63 10.92 10.29
CA LEU A 227 1.61 9.51 9.90
C LEU A 227 2.60 8.68 10.73
N GLN A 228 2.08 7.77 11.56
CA GLN A 228 2.87 6.90 12.44
C GLN A 228 3.37 5.66 11.69
N GLY A 229 4.41 5.01 12.22
CA GLY A 229 4.89 3.71 11.72
C GLY A 229 5.89 3.73 10.55
N LEU A 230 6.24 4.91 10.03
CA LEU A 230 7.08 5.03 8.83
C LEU A 230 8.59 5.14 9.02
N GLN A 231 9.08 4.97 10.24
CA GLN A 231 10.52 5.04 10.47
C GLN A 231 11.18 3.77 9.94
N LYS A 232 11.60 3.80 8.67
CA LYS A 232 12.61 2.88 8.19
C LYS A 232 13.93 3.19 8.87
N SER A 233 14.18 2.47 9.97
CA SER A 233 15.43 2.48 10.74
C SER A 233 16.67 2.22 9.89
N SER A 234 16.55 1.55 8.74
CA SER A 234 17.71 1.00 8.01
C SER A 234 18.77 2.04 7.63
N TYR A 235 18.35 3.25 7.25
CA TYR A 235 19.26 4.31 6.81
C TYR A 235 19.29 5.53 7.73
N THR A 236 18.30 5.68 8.62
CA THR A 236 18.21 6.77 9.60
C THR A 236 18.88 6.42 10.93
N SER A 237 19.23 5.15 11.14
CA SER A 237 20.01 4.71 12.31
C SER A 237 21.38 4.20 11.88
N LYS A 238 22.33 4.26 12.80
CA LYS A 238 23.67 3.70 12.61
C LYS A 238 23.52 2.19 12.35
N PRO A 239 23.94 1.67 11.19
CA PRO A 239 23.77 0.26 10.87
C PRO A 239 24.60 -0.60 11.82
N ASN A 240 24.18 -1.84 12.03
CA ASN A 240 24.95 -2.77 12.86
C ASN A 240 26.25 -3.17 12.14
N VAL A 241 27.34 -3.29 12.90
CA VAL A 241 28.62 -3.78 12.39
C VAL A 241 28.44 -5.21 11.86
N VAL A 242 28.75 -5.38 10.58
CA VAL A 242 28.67 -6.66 9.87
C VAL A 242 30.01 -7.39 9.88
N SER A 243 30.00 -8.71 10.09
CA SER A 243 31.20 -9.56 10.06
C SER A 243 31.72 -9.79 8.64
N SER A 244 33.02 -10.09 8.49
CA SER A 244 33.68 -10.28 7.18
C SER A 244 32.99 -11.32 6.28
N LYS A 245 32.42 -12.40 6.87
CA LYS A 245 31.67 -13.42 6.12
C LYS A 245 30.38 -12.88 5.47
N ARG A 246 29.73 -11.92 6.12
CA ARG A 246 28.48 -11.31 5.64
C ARG A 246 28.75 -10.08 4.76
N LEU A 247 29.90 -9.43 4.93
CA LEU A 247 30.38 -8.33 4.08
C LEU A 247 30.43 -8.73 2.60
N GLU A 248 30.75 -9.99 2.30
CA GLU A 248 30.79 -10.49 0.91
C GLU A 248 29.44 -10.41 0.18
N LYS A 249 28.34 -10.43 0.93
CA LYS A 249 26.97 -10.41 0.40
C LYS A 249 26.38 -9.00 0.33
N LEU A 250 27.08 -7.98 0.82
CA LEU A 250 26.58 -6.61 0.84
C LEU A 250 26.83 -5.90 -0.48
N THR A 251 25.91 -5.00 -0.82
CA THR A 251 26.03 -4.10 -1.97
C THR A 251 27.00 -2.94 -1.65
N SER A 252 27.57 -2.33 -2.69
CA SER A 252 28.45 -1.15 -2.54
C SER A 252 27.77 0.00 -1.77
N HIS A 253 26.48 0.24 -2.02
CA HIS A 253 25.71 1.26 -1.32
C HIS A 253 25.54 0.97 0.18
N GLN A 254 25.28 -0.28 0.55
CA GLN A 254 25.16 -0.68 1.96
C GLN A 254 26.49 -0.56 2.69
N ILE A 255 27.58 -0.95 2.04
CA ILE A 255 28.93 -0.83 2.61
C ILE A 255 29.28 0.65 2.81
N ARG A 256 29.00 1.49 1.80
CA ARG A 256 29.24 2.93 1.88
C ARG A 256 28.43 3.58 2.99
N HIS A 257 27.14 3.28 3.09
CA HIS A 257 26.29 3.82 4.16
C HIS A 257 26.82 3.43 5.53
N ALA A 258 27.20 2.17 5.72
CA ALA A 258 27.79 1.72 6.97
C ALA A 258 29.13 2.38 7.28
N LEU A 259 30.01 2.52 6.29
CA LEU A 259 31.28 3.21 6.46
C LEU A 259 31.05 4.68 6.88
N GLN A 260 30.17 5.41 6.19
CA GLN A 260 29.87 6.82 6.51
C GLN A 260 29.18 7.00 7.86
N ALA A 261 28.34 6.05 8.28
CA ALA A 261 27.65 6.12 9.56
C ALA A 261 28.57 5.78 10.75
N HIS A 262 29.63 5.01 10.52
CA HIS A 262 30.62 4.68 11.55
C HIS A 262 31.79 5.67 11.57
N HIS A 263 32.24 6.10 10.40
CA HIS A 263 33.40 6.95 10.17
C HIS A 263 33.03 8.11 9.22
N PRO A 264 32.30 9.13 9.70
CA PRO A 264 31.94 10.29 8.89
C PRO A 264 33.15 11.10 8.39
N GLU A 265 34.30 10.97 9.03
CA GLU A 265 35.57 11.56 8.65
C GLU A 265 36.18 10.96 7.37
N VAL A 266 35.77 9.75 6.98
CA VAL A 266 36.31 9.06 5.80
C VAL A 266 35.50 9.45 4.57
N PHE A 267 36.10 10.27 3.71
CA PHE A 267 35.54 10.59 2.40
C PHE A 267 35.97 9.54 1.36
N VAL A 268 34.99 8.99 0.64
CA VAL A 268 35.17 7.83 -0.24
C VAL A 268 34.99 8.25 -1.71
N ASN A 269 36.01 8.01 -2.55
CA ASN A 269 36.02 8.42 -3.96
C ASN A 269 35.16 7.52 -4.85
N CYS A 270 33.84 7.69 -4.84
CA CYS A 270 32.94 6.75 -5.51
C CYS A 270 33.21 6.45 -7.00
N PRO A 271 33.59 7.41 -7.85
CA PRO A 271 33.83 7.18 -9.27
C PRO A 271 34.94 6.17 -9.58
N VAL A 272 35.98 6.07 -8.74
CA VAL A 272 37.14 5.21 -9.02
C VAL A 272 37.07 3.85 -8.32
N LEU A 273 36.11 3.66 -7.40
CA LEU A 273 36.07 2.50 -6.53
C LEU A 273 35.23 1.36 -7.10
N LYS A 274 35.86 0.19 -7.22
CA LYS A 274 35.19 -1.11 -7.36
C LYS A 274 34.64 -1.61 -6.02
N VAL A 275 33.71 -2.57 -6.07
CA VAL A 275 33.11 -3.22 -4.89
C VAL A 275 34.17 -3.79 -3.93
N SER A 276 35.26 -4.32 -4.47
CA SER A 276 36.39 -4.85 -3.70
C SER A 276 37.04 -3.79 -2.81
N HIS A 277 37.32 -2.60 -3.35
CA HIS A 277 37.85 -1.48 -2.56
C HIS A 277 36.90 -1.04 -1.44
N TYR A 278 35.57 -1.02 -1.68
CA TYR A 278 34.61 -0.71 -0.60
C TYR A 278 34.70 -1.72 0.54
N LYS A 279 34.84 -3.01 0.22
CA LYS A 279 35.02 -4.07 1.23
C LYS A 279 36.33 -3.88 1.99
N ALA A 280 37.42 -3.56 1.30
CA ALA A 280 38.72 -3.30 1.91
C ALA A 280 38.66 -2.08 2.85
N LEU A 281 38.01 -0.98 2.44
CA LEU A 281 37.81 0.20 3.27
C LEU A 281 36.97 -0.12 4.51
N TYR A 282 35.90 -0.90 4.36
CA TYR A 282 35.08 -1.33 5.48
C TYR A 282 35.86 -2.20 6.47
N ARG A 283 36.69 -3.13 5.99
CA ARG A 283 37.57 -3.94 6.84
C ARG A 283 38.59 -3.07 7.59
N LYS A 284 39.14 -2.04 6.92
CA LYS A 284 40.14 -1.12 7.48
C LYS A 284 39.57 -0.25 8.60
N PHE A 285 38.43 0.39 8.38
CA PHE A 285 37.89 1.38 9.31
C PHE A 285 36.88 0.77 10.30
N VAL A 286 35.93 -0.05 9.84
CA VAL A 286 34.81 -0.50 10.69
C VAL A 286 35.15 -1.77 11.48
N ILE A 287 35.86 -2.72 10.87
CA ILE A 287 36.25 -3.99 11.53
C ILE A 287 37.61 -3.85 12.24
N GLU A 288 38.45 -2.90 11.80
CA GLU A 288 39.83 -2.72 12.24
C GLU A 288 40.67 -4.00 12.08
N ASP A 289 40.43 -4.75 10.99
CA ASP A 289 41.13 -6.01 10.74
C ASP A 289 42.59 -5.73 10.33
N LYS A 290 43.53 -6.06 11.23
CA LYS A 290 44.96 -5.88 11.00
C LYS A 290 45.53 -6.79 9.90
N LYS A 291 44.77 -7.78 9.41
CA LYS A 291 45.18 -8.72 8.35
C LYS A 291 44.79 -8.22 6.95
N LEU A 292 45.00 -6.94 6.67
CA LEU A 292 44.61 -6.32 5.40
C LEU A 292 45.57 -6.64 4.23
N ASP A 293 46.61 -7.43 4.50
CA ASP A 293 47.83 -7.54 3.67
C ASP A 293 47.69 -8.25 2.31
N THR A 294 46.50 -8.69 1.86
CA THR A 294 46.46 -9.67 0.76
C THR A 294 45.55 -9.38 -0.43
N GLU A 295 44.62 -8.42 -0.41
CA GLU A 295 43.67 -8.34 -1.53
C GLU A 295 43.79 -7.09 -2.42
N GLU A 296 43.89 -5.86 -1.90
CA GLU A 296 44.00 -4.65 -2.75
C GLU A 296 44.70 -3.46 -2.05
N GLU A 297 45.58 -2.77 -2.76
CA GLU A 297 46.33 -1.60 -2.25
C GLU A 297 45.42 -0.36 -2.17
N LEU A 298 44.98 -0.03 -0.96
CA LEU A 298 44.21 1.18 -0.68
C LEU A 298 45.13 2.38 -0.49
N VAL A 299 45.25 3.19 -1.54
CA VAL A 299 45.98 4.47 -1.52
C VAL A 299 45.11 5.62 -0.97
N GLU A 300 45.54 6.21 0.14
CA GLU A 300 45.00 7.47 0.67
C GLU A 300 45.31 8.62 -0.30
N GLY A 301 44.36 9.52 -0.52
CA GLY A 301 44.48 10.59 -1.51
C GLY A 301 43.94 10.22 -2.89
N TYR A 302 43.72 8.93 -3.16
CA TYR A 302 43.13 8.44 -4.41
C TYR A 302 41.80 7.71 -4.17
N HIS A 303 41.82 6.67 -3.32
CA HIS A 303 40.63 5.86 -3.01
C HIS A 303 39.76 6.50 -1.93
N TYR A 304 40.39 7.07 -0.92
CA TYR A 304 39.73 7.72 0.19
C TYR A 304 40.57 8.89 0.71
N TRP A 305 39.94 9.79 1.46
CA TRP A 305 40.57 10.90 2.18
C TRP A 305 40.03 10.94 3.61
N ILE A 306 40.84 11.42 4.55
CA ILE A 306 40.42 11.64 5.93
C ILE A 306 40.25 13.14 6.13
N ILE A 307 39.05 13.55 6.55
CA ILE A 307 38.74 14.93 6.88
C ILE A 307 39.13 15.15 8.35
N ALA A 308 40.30 15.76 8.55
CA ALA A 308 40.86 16.01 9.89
C ALA A 308 39.87 16.74 10.82
N ASP A 309 39.11 17.70 10.30
CA ASP A 309 38.14 18.49 11.06
C ASP A 309 36.97 17.66 11.64
N LEU A 310 36.74 16.46 11.12
CA LEU A 310 35.66 15.55 11.54
C LEU A 310 36.17 14.38 12.38
N VAL A 311 37.49 14.28 12.60
CA VAL A 311 38.05 13.28 13.49
C VAL A 311 37.60 13.62 14.90
N GLN A 312 36.68 12.82 15.44
CA GLN A 312 36.30 12.95 16.83
C GLN A 312 37.47 12.45 17.66
N ASP A 313 38.17 13.36 18.33
CA ASP A 313 39.14 13.02 19.36
C ASP A 313 38.36 12.33 20.49
N VAL A 314 38.34 11.00 20.47
CA VAL A 314 37.78 10.19 21.55
C VAL A 314 38.82 10.17 22.66
N GLU A 315 38.74 11.15 23.57
CA GLU A 315 39.38 11.08 24.91
C GLU A 315 38.73 10.00 25.78
#